data_AF-A0A0F7D1H1-F1
#
_entry.id   AF-A0A0F7D1H1-F1
#
_cell.length_a   1.000
_cell.length_b   1.000
_cell.length_c   1.000
_cell.angle_alpha   90.00
_cell.angle_beta   90.00
_cell.angle_gamma   90.00
#
_symmetry.space_group_name_H-M   'P 1'
#
loop_
_entity.id
_entity.type
_entity.pdbx_description
1 polymer ?
#
loop_
_entity_poly.entity_id
_entity_poly.type
_entity_poly.pdbx_seq_one_letter_code
_entity_poly.pdbx_strand_id
1 'polypeptide(L)'
;MPKIKSQETLVRERKRWVAVAILVAAIVGCYLWWKQGTLRYEEWSPNQQYVVRYYKTFEFIPRFTMPGDGGHYSGYMRVYDRNDKQFYEEYSDLLDFVEGPFWAKEGVYWMGNDNQDIVRLPTSPVD
;
A
#
# COMPACT_ATOMS: atom_id res chain seq x y z
N MET A 1 28.68 -39.08 -20.10
CA MET A 1 29.30 -37.84 -20.63
C MET A 1 28.21 -36.77 -20.74
N PRO A 2 28.34 -35.61 -20.07
CA PRO A 2 27.35 -34.54 -20.20
C PRO A 2 27.44 -33.92 -21.61
N LYS A 3 26.30 -33.82 -22.30
CA LYS A 3 26.20 -33.17 -23.62
C LYS A 3 26.50 -31.67 -23.46
N ILE A 4 27.60 -31.21 -24.03
CA ILE A 4 27.95 -29.78 -24.09
C ILE A 4 26.88 -29.09 -24.95
N LYS A 5 26.11 -28.18 -24.34
CA LYS A 5 25.11 -27.37 -25.04
C LYS A 5 25.80 -26.50 -26.09
N SER A 6 25.25 -26.45 -27.30
CA SER A 6 25.74 -25.56 -28.36
C SER A 6 25.71 -24.09 -27.89
N GLN A 7 26.70 -23.28 -28.28
CA GLN A 7 26.77 -21.86 -27.91
C GLN A 7 25.48 -21.10 -28.26
N GLU A 8 24.81 -21.44 -29.37
CA GLU A 8 23.54 -20.83 -29.76
C GLU A 8 22.41 -21.11 -28.76
N THR A 9 22.37 -22.33 -28.20
CA THR A 9 21.38 -22.70 -27.19
C THR A 9 21.62 -21.97 -25.87
N LEU A 10 22.88 -21.79 -25.47
CA LEU A 10 23.26 -21.01 -24.28
C LEU A 10 22.91 -19.53 -24.44
N VAL A 11 23.17 -18.94 -25.62
CA VAL A 11 22.80 -17.54 -25.90
C VAL A 11 21.29 -17.35 -25.93
N ARG A 12 20.53 -18.30 -26.52
CA ARG A 12 19.06 -18.25 -26.54
C ARG A 12 18.46 -18.39 -25.15
N GLU A 13 18.99 -19.27 -24.31
CA GLU A 13 18.61 -19.40 -22.90
C GLU A 13 18.91 -18.12 -22.13
N ARG A 14 20.12 -17.55 -22.28
CA ARG A 14 20.48 -16.28 -21.63
C ARG A 14 19.56 -15.13 -22.03
N LYS A 15 19.24 -14.98 -23.33
CA LYS A 15 18.32 -13.94 -23.81
C LYS A 15 16.91 -14.09 -23.21
N ARG A 16 16.42 -15.32 -23.05
CA ARG A 16 15.13 -15.59 -22.39
C ARG A 16 15.14 -15.16 -20.93
N TRP A 17 16.19 -15.52 -20.18
CA TRP A 17 16.31 -15.12 -18.78
C TRP A 17 16.44 -13.61 -18.59
N VAL A 18 17.16 -12.92 -19.49
CA VAL A 18 17.23 -11.45 -19.48
C VAL A 18 15.86 -10.84 -19.76
N ALA A 19 15.12 -11.36 -20.75
CA ALA A 19 13.77 -10.88 -21.04
C ALA A 19 12.81 -11.09 -19.85
N VAL A 20 12.87 -12.25 -19.19
CA VAL A 20 12.09 -12.52 -17.97
C VAL A 20 12.48 -11.56 -16.84
N ALA A 21 13.78 -11.33 -16.63
CA ALA A 21 14.25 -10.40 -15.59
C ALA A 21 13.74 -8.97 -15.83
N ILE A 22 13.76 -8.50 -17.08
CA ILE A 22 13.22 -7.18 -17.45
C ILE A 22 11.70 -7.13 -17.19
N LEU A 23 10.97 -8.18 -17.57
CA LEU A 23 9.53 -8.25 -17.33
C LEU A 23 9.21 -8.20 -15.83
N VAL A 24 9.94 -8.96 -15.02
CA VAL A 24 9.78 -8.95 -13.56
C VAL A 24 10.09 -7.56 -12.99
N ALA A 25 11.19 -6.94 -13.43
CA ALA A 25 11.54 -5.58 -12.98
C ALA A 25 10.48 -4.55 -13.36
N ALA A 26 9.88 -4.65 -14.55
CA ALA A 26 8.80 -3.78 -14.99
C ALA A 26 7.55 -3.98 -14.12
N ILE A 27 7.14 -5.22 -13.86
CA ILE A 27 5.97 -5.54 -13.02
C ILE A 27 6.17 -5.00 -11.60
N VAL A 28 7.34 -5.26 -11.00
CA VAL A 28 7.67 -4.77 -9.65
C VAL A 28 7.71 -3.24 -9.62
N GLY A 29 8.32 -2.61 -10.63
CA GLY A 29 8.37 -1.15 -10.74
C GLY A 29 6.97 -0.52 -10.83
N CYS A 30 6.11 -1.05 -11.69
CA CYS A 30 4.72 -0.62 -11.80
C CYS A 30 3.94 -0.83 -10.50
N TYR A 31 4.13 -1.98 -9.84
CA TYR A 31 3.49 -2.25 -8.56
C TYR A 31 3.94 -1.27 -7.47
N LEU A 32 5.24 -1.00 -7.35
CA LEU A 32 5.78 -0.05 -6.37
C LEU A 32 5.27 1.37 -6.62
N TRP A 33 5.25 1.79 -7.89
CA TRP A 33 4.70 3.10 -8.28
C TRP A 33 3.21 3.21 -7.93
N TRP A 34 2.42 2.19 -8.27
CA TRP A 34 0.99 2.15 -7.94
C TRP A 34 0.75 2.16 -6.43
N LYS A 35 1.51 1.34 -5.68
CA LYS A 35 1.44 1.22 -4.23
C LYS A 35 1.83 2.52 -3.52
N GLN A 36 2.77 3.29 -4.06
CA GLN A 36 3.19 4.56 -3.46
C GLN A 36 1.99 5.48 -3.22
N GLY A 37 1.12 5.61 -4.23
CA GLY A 37 -0.07 6.45 -4.19
C GLY A 37 0.23 7.95 -4.03
N THR A 38 -0.82 8.75 -3.96
CA THR A 38 -0.77 10.20 -3.77
C THR A 38 -1.34 10.56 -2.41
N LEU A 39 -0.57 11.25 -1.58
CA LEU A 39 -1.05 11.72 -0.27
C LEU A 39 -2.28 12.62 -0.45
N ARG A 40 -3.34 12.33 0.30
CA ARG A 40 -4.60 13.09 0.31
C ARG A 40 -4.80 13.84 1.61
N TYR A 41 -4.57 13.14 2.70
CA TYR A 41 -4.86 13.62 4.03
C TYR A 41 -3.84 13.05 5.00
N GLU A 42 -3.50 13.83 6.02
CA GLU A 42 -2.73 13.35 7.16
C GLU A 42 -3.31 13.91 8.45
N GLU A 43 -3.24 13.10 9.50
CA GLU A 43 -3.67 13.50 10.83
C GLU A 43 -2.67 13.02 11.88
N TRP A 44 -2.27 13.93 12.74
CA TRP A 44 -1.34 13.66 13.83
C TRP A 44 -2.07 13.19 15.07
N SER A 45 -1.48 12.23 15.76
CA SER A 45 -1.86 11.84 17.11
C SER A 45 -1.85 13.03 18.08
N PRO A 46 -2.70 13.02 19.13
CA PRO A 46 -2.72 14.09 20.13
C PRO A 46 -1.37 14.36 20.80
N ASN A 47 -0.54 13.32 20.95
CA ASN A 47 0.80 13.42 21.54
C ASN A 47 1.91 13.74 20.52
N GLN A 48 1.57 13.90 19.23
CA GLN A 48 2.50 14.22 18.14
C GLN A 48 3.63 13.20 17.95
N GLN A 49 3.41 11.94 18.38
CA GLN A 49 4.40 10.87 18.21
C GLN A 49 4.14 10.01 16.98
N TYR A 50 2.90 10.01 16.49
CA TYR A 50 2.45 9.25 15.34
C TYR A 50 1.62 10.12 14.39
N VAL A 51 1.61 9.74 13.12
CA VAL A 51 0.78 10.34 12.07
C VAL A 51 0.15 9.25 11.23
N VAL A 52 -1.15 9.40 10.94
CA VAL A 52 -1.84 8.58 9.94
C VAL A 52 -1.87 9.36 8.64
N ARG A 53 -1.48 8.70 7.55
CA ARG A 53 -1.48 9.26 6.19
C ARG A 53 -2.35 8.43 5.26
N TYR A 54 -3.18 9.11 4.49
CA TYR A 54 -4.11 8.53 3.53
C TYR A 54 -3.57 8.76 2.11
N TYR A 55 -3.25 7.67 1.41
CA TYR A 55 -2.70 7.70 0.06
C TYR A 55 -3.73 7.17 -0.93
N LYS A 56 -4.22 8.02 -1.84
CA LYS A 56 -5.06 7.59 -2.95
C LYS A 56 -4.21 6.83 -3.98
N THR A 57 -4.62 5.62 -4.32
CA THR A 57 -4.01 4.86 -5.43
C THR A 57 -4.64 5.24 -6.77
N PHE A 58 -3.90 5.00 -7.87
CA PHE A 58 -4.46 5.13 -9.20
C PHE A 58 -5.43 3.97 -9.48
N GLU A 59 -6.63 4.28 -9.94
CA GLU A 59 -7.61 3.25 -10.35
C GLU A 59 -7.50 3.00 -11.85
N PHE A 60 -7.03 1.81 -12.24
CA PHE A 60 -6.92 1.44 -13.65
C PHE A 60 -8.27 1.12 -14.30
N ILE A 61 -9.21 0.62 -13.51
CA ILE A 61 -10.57 0.32 -13.93
C ILE A 61 -11.46 1.37 -13.28
N PRO A 62 -12.08 2.30 -14.04
CA PRO A 62 -12.98 3.27 -13.46
C PRO A 62 -14.17 2.54 -12.83
N ARG A 63 -14.46 2.83 -11.55
CA ARG A 63 -15.68 2.35 -10.91
C ARG A 63 -16.87 3.03 -11.59
N PHE A 64 -17.80 2.23 -12.12
CA PHE A 64 -19.08 2.75 -12.58
C PHE A 64 -19.89 3.19 -11.36
N THR A 65 -19.90 4.48 -11.07
CA THR A 65 -20.72 5.05 -10.00
C THR A 65 -22.07 5.50 -10.57
N MET A 66 -23.12 5.45 -9.74
CA MET A 66 -24.43 5.96 -10.16
C MET A 66 -24.37 7.48 -10.32
N PRO A 67 -25.17 8.09 -11.21
CA PRO A 67 -25.28 9.54 -11.28
C PRO A 67 -25.68 10.12 -9.91
N GLY A 68 -24.81 10.92 -9.31
CA GLY A 68 -25.02 11.53 -7.99
C GLY A 68 -24.24 10.90 -6.83
N ASP A 69 -23.59 9.76 -7.03
CA ASP A 69 -22.86 8.99 -6.00
C ASP A 69 -21.47 9.57 -5.67
N GLY A 70 -21.01 10.55 -6.47
CA GLY A 70 -19.66 11.09 -6.36
C GLY A 70 -18.60 10.12 -6.93
N GLY A 71 -17.34 10.54 -6.88
CA GLY A 71 -16.21 9.73 -7.34
C GLY A 71 -15.48 9.11 -6.17
N HIS A 72 -15.68 7.82 -5.92
CA HIS A 72 -14.99 7.08 -4.87
C HIS A 72 -13.55 6.78 -5.24
N TYR A 73 -12.72 6.49 -4.24
CA TYR A 73 -11.35 6.08 -4.52
C TYR A 73 -10.79 5.10 -3.51
N SER A 74 -9.99 4.19 -4.05
CA SER A 74 -9.22 3.23 -3.27
C SER A 74 -7.87 3.81 -2.85
N GLY A 75 -7.30 3.27 -1.78
CA GLY A 75 -5.99 3.70 -1.33
C GLY A 75 -5.47 3.01 -0.08
N TYR A 76 -4.37 3.54 0.45
CA TYR A 76 -3.71 3.03 1.65
C TYR A 76 -3.85 4.01 2.80
N MET A 77 -4.13 3.46 3.98
CA MET A 77 -3.93 4.12 5.27
C MET A 77 -2.63 3.61 5.86
N ARG A 78 -1.76 4.53 6.25
CA ARG A 78 -0.44 4.18 6.79
C ARG A 78 -0.19 4.94 8.07
N VAL A 79 0.27 4.23 9.09
CA VAL A 79 0.67 4.82 10.38
C VAL A 79 2.18 4.91 10.41
N TYR A 80 2.69 6.09 10.72
CA TYR A 80 4.10 6.38 10.88
C TYR A 80 4.38 6.88 12.28
N ASP A 81 5.60 6.67 12.80
CA ASP A 81 6.10 7.50 13.89
C ASP A 81 6.56 8.87 13.38
N ARG A 82 6.91 9.73 14.33
CA ARG A 82 7.52 11.04 14.10
C ARG A 82 8.84 11.00 13.31
N ASN A 83 9.50 9.84 13.21
CA ASN A 83 10.72 9.66 12.42
C ASN A 83 10.43 9.11 11.01
N ASP A 84 9.17 9.15 10.56
CA ASP A 84 8.70 8.60 9.28
C ASP A 84 8.90 7.07 9.13
N LYS A 85 9.07 6.34 10.23
CA LYS A 85 9.08 4.88 10.21
C LYS A 85 7.65 4.37 10.15
N GLN A 86 7.32 3.58 9.13
CA GLN A 86 6.01 2.96 8.98
C GLN A 86 5.82 1.81 9.98
N PHE A 87 4.70 1.82 10.72
CA PHE A 87 4.29 0.78 11.66
C PHE A 87 3.18 -0.10 11.11
N TYR A 88 2.28 0.51 10.37
CA TYR A 88 1.08 -0.15 9.91
C TYR A 88 0.72 0.35 8.51
N GLU A 89 0.17 -0.55 7.70
CA GLU A 89 -0.38 -0.25 6.39
C GLU A 89 -1.60 -1.12 6.17
N GLU A 90 -2.65 -0.49 5.68
CA GLU A 90 -3.90 -1.15 5.31
C GLU A 90 -4.43 -0.55 4.01
N TYR A 91 -4.98 -1.42 3.16
CA TYR A 91 -5.64 -1.01 1.93
C TYR A 91 -7.15 -0.92 2.15
N SER A 92 -7.78 0.07 1.53
CA SER A 92 -9.23 0.18 1.46
C SER A 92 -9.66 0.46 0.02
N ASP A 93 -10.67 -0.28 -0.42
CA ASP A 93 -11.34 -0.08 -1.71
C ASP A 93 -12.20 1.18 -1.76
N LEU A 94 -12.62 1.69 -0.59
CA LEU A 94 -13.47 2.86 -0.42
C LEU A 94 -12.86 3.77 0.64
N LEU A 95 -11.66 4.26 0.36
CA LEU A 95 -10.88 5.05 1.31
C LEU A 95 -11.61 6.34 1.73
N ASP A 96 -12.45 6.88 0.86
CA ASP A 96 -13.29 8.05 1.14
C ASP A 96 -14.50 7.79 2.05
N PHE A 97 -14.86 6.52 2.28
CA PHE A 97 -15.85 6.13 3.28
C PHE A 97 -15.23 5.79 4.64
N VAL A 98 -13.91 5.75 4.72
CA VAL A 98 -13.25 5.46 5.99
C VAL A 98 -13.34 6.68 6.90
N GLU A 99 -13.93 6.48 8.08
CA GLU A 99 -14.00 7.49 9.12
C GLU A 99 -12.85 7.32 10.13
N GLY A 100 -12.22 8.44 10.50
CA GLY A 100 -11.08 8.49 11.43
C GLY A 100 -9.92 9.31 10.86
N PRO A 101 -8.70 9.16 11.44
CA PRO A 101 -8.33 8.27 12.53
C PRO A 101 -8.96 8.63 13.88
N PHE A 102 -9.33 7.61 14.65
CA PHE A 102 -9.72 7.76 16.04
C PHE A 102 -8.56 7.34 16.95
N TRP A 103 -8.07 8.29 17.75
CA TRP A 103 -6.99 8.06 18.69
C TRP A 103 -7.56 7.63 20.05
N ALA A 104 -7.23 6.41 20.47
CA ALA A 104 -7.56 5.85 21.77
C ALA A 104 -6.30 5.58 22.59
N LYS A 105 -6.46 5.19 23.86
CA LYS A 105 -5.29 4.83 24.69
C LYS A 105 -4.62 3.58 24.15
N GLU A 106 -5.44 2.63 23.71
CA GLU A 106 -5.07 1.30 23.22
C GLU A 106 -4.42 1.35 21.84
N GLY A 107 -4.56 2.45 21.09
CA GLY A 107 -4.00 2.61 19.76
C GLY A 107 -4.78 3.56 18.86
N VAL A 108 -4.68 3.35 17.55
CA VAL A 108 -5.46 4.07 16.54
C VAL A 108 -6.37 3.11 15.79
N TYR A 109 -7.57 3.55 15.43
CA TYR A 109 -8.50 2.75 14.64
C TYR A 109 -9.31 3.62 13.69
N TRP A 110 -10.01 2.96 12.77
CA TRP A 110 -10.86 3.56 11.76
C TRP A 110 -12.17 2.77 11.66
N MET A 111 -13.19 3.41 11.12
CA MET A 111 -14.47 2.76 10.79
C MET A 111 -14.68 2.80 9.28
N GLY A 112 -15.44 1.83 8.75
CA GLY A 112 -15.75 1.78 7.31
C GLY A 112 -14.71 1.05 6.46
N ASN A 113 -13.78 0.30 7.06
CA ASN A 113 -12.97 -0.71 6.35
C ASN A 113 -13.23 -2.13 6.89
N ASP A 114 -12.80 -3.13 6.14
CA ASP A 114 -12.96 -4.55 6.49
C ASP A 114 -12.24 -4.94 7.78
N ASN A 115 -11.13 -4.25 8.11
CA ASN A 115 -10.39 -4.44 9.35
C ASN A 115 -10.77 -3.33 10.34
N GLN A 116 -11.54 -3.67 11.36
CA GLN A 116 -11.97 -2.74 12.42
C GLN A 116 -11.13 -2.89 13.70
N ASP A 117 -9.99 -3.57 13.61
CA ASP A 117 -9.12 -3.80 14.74
C ASP A 117 -8.34 -2.54 15.12
N ILE A 118 -8.13 -2.36 16.44
CA ILE A 118 -7.30 -1.27 16.96
C ILE A 118 -5.83 -1.58 16.65
N VAL A 119 -5.20 -0.69 15.89
CA VAL A 119 -3.75 -0.70 15.65
C VAL A 119 -3.05 -0.23 16.92
N ARG A 120 -2.57 -1.19 17.71
CA ARG A 120 -1.81 -0.91 18.94
C ARG A 120 -0.53 -0.16 18.64
N LEU A 121 -0.35 0.99 19.28
CA LEU A 121 0.85 1.80 19.13
C LEU A 121 1.89 1.40 20.20
N PRO A 122 3.19 1.56 19.94
CA PRO A 122 4.22 1.29 20.95
C PRO A 122 4.07 2.06 22.27
N THR A 123 3.40 3.22 22.25
CA THR A 123 3.13 4.04 23.45
C THR A 123 1.81 3.70 24.13
N SER A 124 1.03 2.78 23.57
CA SER A 124 -0.21 2.31 24.19
C SER A 124 0.10 1.51 25.46
N PRO A 125 -0.72 1.62 26.51
CA PRO A 125 -0.52 0.84 27.72
C PRO A 125 -0.60 -0.66 27.39
N VAL A 126 0.36 -1.42 27.91
CA VAL A 126 0.33 -2.88 27.90
C VAL A 126 -0.34 -3.28 29.20
N ASP A 127 -1.57 -3.78 29.13
CA ASP A 127 -2.22 -4.42 30.28
C ASP A 127 -1.38 -5.60 30.80
#